data_AF-A0A4R3NAD3-F1
#
_entry.id   AF-A0A4R3NAD3-F1
#
_cell.length_a   1.000
_cell.length_b   1.000
_cell.length_c   1.000
_cell.angle_alpha   90.00
_cell.angle_beta   90.00
_cell.angle_gamma   90.00
#
_symmetry.space_group_name_H-M   'P 1'
#
loop_
_entity.id
_entity.type
_entity.pdbx_description
1 polymer ?
#
loop_
_entity_poly.entity_id
_entity_poly.type
_entity_poly.pdbx_seq_one_letter_code
_entity_poly.pdbx_strand_id
1 'polypeptide(L)'
;MNTPSFFATLLTVAAKEWRDFARDRRTFFLSLLVAPLLYPLLFLGIGKLTQLRAETQLEKPLSVPVLGIERAPNLMKFLASYGIDTKPAPADIEARVRAQQEDLALAVDPGFAEDWRAGKPAKIDIITDTTRRNGDVKVARVSKVLESYGAGVGALRLLVRGIDPAIATPLHVGTRDMATPEAKNSQFMAVLLPMILTIFAFIGGAHLAMDTTAGERERQSLEPLLATPAPRGALVGGKMLAATALGLASLLLILVSFKVSATLASGMAKQMDVSVLAMGKLLLTLLPLVLIGTALMTALAAGAKSMKEAQSHIMWLMLMPMLPAYGLMAYPLKDTAVWQYAVPFLAQNQLIQKITRGESASMTQWGLYLACSLALAALLWALAVWRYRQEKLAISA
;
A
#
# COMPACT_ATOMS: atom_id res chain seq x y z
N MET A 1 -14.34 16.56 51.85
CA MET A 1 -14.76 16.15 50.49
C MET A 1 -13.54 15.53 49.81
N ASN A 2 -13.48 14.21 49.67
CA ASN A 2 -12.37 13.54 48.97
C ASN A 2 -12.50 13.84 47.48
N THR A 3 -11.69 14.76 46.96
CA THR A 3 -11.52 14.90 45.52
C THR A 3 -10.90 13.58 45.02
N PRO A 4 -11.57 12.87 44.10
CA PRO A 4 -11.01 11.63 43.60
C PRO A 4 -9.70 11.91 42.87
N SER A 5 -8.68 11.08 43.12
CA SER A 5 -7.39 11.20 42.45
C SER A 5 -7.57 11.20 40.93
N PHE A 6 -6.87 12.10 40.23
CA PHE A 6 -6.94 12.24 38.77
C PHE A 6 -6.70 10.90 38.07
N PHE A 7 -5.65 10.18 38.48
CA PHE A 7 -5.29 8.88 37.92
C PHE A 7 -6.31 7.79 38.23
N ALA A 8 -6.82 7.75 39.47
CA ALA A 8 -7.83 6.77 39.85
C ALA A 8 -9.13 6.96 39.04
N THR A 9 -9.54 8.21 38.84
CA THR A 9 -10.72 8.56 38.02
C THR A 9 -10.52 8.15 36.57
N LEU A 10 -9.37 8.50 36.00
CA LEU A 10 -9.01 8.21 34.62
C LEU A 10 -8.99 6.70 34.34
N LEU A 11 -8.40 5.90 35.23
CA LEU A 11 -8.38 4.44 35.10
C LEU A 11 -9.77 3.82 35.29
N THR A 12 -10.57 4.34 36.21
CA THR A 12 -11.95 3.87 36.45
C THR A 12 -12.82 4.10 35.21
N VAL A 13 -12.74 5.28 34.62
CA VAL A 13 -13.45 5.62 33.36
C VAL A 13 -12.96 4.71 32.24
N ALA A 14 -11.65 4.56 32.05
CA ALA A 14 -11.11 3.70 31.01
C ALA A 14 -11.59 2.24 31.15
N ALA A 15 -11.58 1.70 32.37
CA ALA A 15 -12.06 0.36 32.66
C ALA A 15 -13.58 0.21 32.46
N LYS A 16 -14.37 1.25 32.75
CA LYS A 16 -15.80 1.29 32.43
C LYS A 16 -16.02 1.21 30.93
N GLU A 17 -15.38 2.09 30.15
CA GLU A 17 -15.58 2.12 28.68
C GLU A 17 -15.16 0.82 28.02
N TRP A 18 -14.05 0.22 28.46
CA TRP A 18 -13.60 -1.05 27.92
C TRP A 18 -14.56 -2.20 28.25
N ARG A 19 -15.14 -2.19 29.46
CA ARG A 19 -16.13 -3.19 29.89
C ARG A 19 -17.43 -3.04 29.12
N ASP A 20 -17.90 -1.81 28.90
CA ASP A 20 -19.12 -1.56 28.14
C ASP A 20 -18.95 -1.91 26.67
N PHE A 21 -17.78 -1.62 26.09
CA PHE A 21 -17.43 -2.03 24.74
C PHE A 21 -17.36 -3.56 24.59
N ALA A 22 -16.73 -4.26 25.53
CA ALA A 22 -16.64 -5.73 25.50
C ALA A 22 -18.00 -6.43 25.68
N ARG A 23 -18.99 -5.75 26.28
CA ARG A 23 -20.36 -6.28 26.43
C ARG A 23 -21.11 -6.26 25.11
N ASP A 24 -20.85 -5.29 24.23
CA ASP A 24 -21.37 -5.31 22.86
C ASP A 24 -20.57 -6.29 22.00
N ARG A 25 -20.91 -7.57 22.12
CA ARG A 25 -20.23 -8.68 21.43
C ARG A 25 -20.18 -8.48 19.92
N ARG A 26 -21.20 -7.87 19.32
CA ARG A 26 -21.26 -7.67 17.88
C ARG A 26 -20.25 -6.61 17.46
N THR A 27 -20.28 -5.45 18.11
CA THR A 27 -19.35 -4.37 17.80
C THR A 27 -17.92 -4.78 18.11
N PHE A 28 -17.69 -5.43 19.26
CA PHE A 28 -16.39 -5.98 19.65
C PHE A 28 -15.84 -6.96 18.60
N PHE A 29 -16.65 -7.93 18.14
CA PHE A 29 -16.21 -8.90 17.13
C PHE A 29 -15.96 -8.25 15.76
N LEU A 30 -16.84 -7.35 15.32
CA LEU A 30 -16.67 -6.68 14.02
C LEU A 30 -15.45 -5.76 14.00
N SER A 31 -15.22 -4.99 15.06
CA SER A 31 -14.11 -4.03 15.14
C SER A 31 -12.76 -4.71 15.34
N LEU A 32 -12.71 -5.74 16.19
CA LEU A 32 -11.45 -6.32 16.66
C LEU A 32 -11.02 -7.55 15.83
N LEU A 33 -11.99 -8.35 15.35
CA LEU A 33 -11.70 -9.54 14.55
C LEU A 33 -11.91 -9.26 13.06
N VAL A 34 -13.09 -8.85 12.63
CA VAL A 34 -13.42 -8.84 11.20
C VAL A 34 -12.62 -7.79 10.41
N ALA A 35 -12.62 -6.53 10.85
CA ALA A 35 -11.94 -5.46 10.12
C ALA A 35 -10.41 -5.66 10.03
N PRO A 36 -9.70 -6.04 11.12
CA PRO A 36 -8.29 -6.42 11.08
C PRO A 36 -7.95 -7.63 10.21
N LEU A 37 -8.76 -8.69 10.23
CA LEU A 37 -8.45 -9.94 9.49
C LEU A 37 -8.74 -9.83 7.99
N LEU A 38 -9.67 -8.97 7.60
CA LEU A 38 -10.11 -8.85 6.20
C LEU A 38 -8.94 -8.53 5.26
N TYR A 39 -8.06 -7.61 5.64
CA TYR A 39 -6.97 -7.15 4.78
C TYR A 39 -5.86 -8.19 4.59
N PRO A 40 -5.35 -8.87 5.63
CA PRO A 40 -4.46 -10.02 5.48
C PRO A 40 -5.09 -11.13 4.61
N LEU A 41 -6.38 -11.40 4.77
CA LEU A 41 -7.10 -12.38 3.95
C LEU A 41 -7.17 -11.95 2.47
N LEU A 42 -7.52 -10.68 2.20
CA LEU A 42 -7.49 -10.12 0.86
C LEU A 42 -6.09 -10.17 0.26
N PHE A 43 -5.06 -9.91 1.07
CA PHE A 43 -3.68 -9.95 0.64
C PHE A 43 -3.24 -11.37 0.25
N LEU A 44 -3.58 -12.37 1.06
CA LEU A 44 -3.39 -13.79 0.71
C LEU A 44 -4.13 -14.15 -0.59
N GLY A 45 -5.36 -13.68 -0.74
CA GLY A 45 -6.18 -13.90 -1.93
C GLY A 45 -5.57 -13.29 -3.20
N ILE A 46 -5.16 -12.02 -3.15
CA ILE A 46 -4.49 -11.33 -4.26
C ILE A 46 -3.15 -12.00 -4.57
N GLY A 47 -2.34 -12.31 -3.55
CA GLY A 47 -1.06 -12.99 -3.73
C GLY A 47 -1.21 -14.32 -4.46
N LYS A 48 -2.18 -15.14 -4.04
CA LYS A 48 -2.51 -16.41 -4.71
C LYS A 48 -3.00 -16.19 -6.13
N LEU A 49 -3.86 -15.20 -6.38
CA LEU A 49 -4.33 -14.86 -7.73
C LEU A 49 -3.18 -14.39 -8.64
N THR A 50 -2.24 -13.60 -8.12
CA THR A 50 -1.06 -13.16 -8.87
C THR A 50 -0.11 -14.30 -9.18
N GLN A 51 0.09 -15.22 -8.24
CA GLN A 51 0.92 -16.41 -8.45
C GLN A 51 0.30 -17.32 -9.51
N LEU A 52 -0.99 -17.62 -9.39
CA LEU A 52 -1.72 -18.41 -10.39
C LEU A 52 -1.62 -17.75 -11.77
N ARG A 53 -1.75 -16.42 -11.87
CA ARG A 53 -1.55 -15.70 -13.14
C ARG A 53 -0.13 -15.82 -13.68
N ALA A 54 0.88 -15.68 -12.84
CA ALA A 54 2.28 -15.76 -13.25
C ALA A 54 2.62 -17.16 -13.79
N GLU A 55 2.20 -18.21 -13.08
CA GLU A 55 2.33 -19.60 -13.53
C GLU A 55 1.59 -19.82 -14.86
N THR A 56 0.34 -19.35 -14.96
CA THR A 56 -0.46 -19.51 -16.18
C THR A 56 0.06 -18.71 -17.38
N GLN A 57 0.75 -17.58 -17.18
CA GLN A 57 1.24 -16.71 -18.27
C GLN A 57 2.67 -17.02 -18.71
N LEU A 58 3.52 -17.53 -17.82
CA LEU A 58 4.90 -17.89 -18.16
C LEU A 58 4.98 -19.25 -18.88
N GLU A 59 4.06 -20.17 -18.59
CA GLU A 59 4.06 -21.52 -19.18
C GLU A 59 3.26 -21.63 -20.48
N LYS A 60 2.43 -20.65 -20.82
CA LYS A 60 1.64 -20.71 -22.06
C LYS A 60 2.44 -20.19 -23.26
N PRO A 61 2.45 -20.93 -24.39
CA PRO A 61 2.98 -20.41 -25.65
C PRO A 61 2.28 -19.11 -26.00
N LEU A 62 3.06 -18.08 -26.32
CA LEU A 62 2.50 -16.79 -26.73
C LEU A 62 2.09 -16.89 -28.19
N SER A 63 0.79 -17.06 -28.45
CA SER A 63 0.25 -17.04 -29.81
C SER A 63 0.20 -15.60 -30.32
N VAL A 64 0.90 -15.31 -31.41
CA VAL A 64 0.98 -13.98 -32.03
C VAL A 64 0.48 -14.05 -33.48
N PRO A 65 -0.58 -13.30 -33.85
CA PRO A 65 -0.99 -13.16 -35.23
C PRO A 65 0.03 -12.30 -36.01
N VAL A 66 0.41 -12.77 -37.20
CA VAL A 66 1.41 -12.14 -38.07
C VAL A 66 0.83 -11.89 -39.47
N LEU A 67 0.79 -10.62 -39.89
CA LEU A 67 0.52 -10.24 -41.28
C LEU A 67 1.76 -10.49 -42.13
N GLY A 68 1.60 -11.21 -43.24
CA GLY A 68 2.71 -11.53 -44.14
C GLY A 68 3.66 -12.59 -43.58
N ILE A 69 3.16 -13.57 -42.82
CA ILE A 69 3.94 -14.64 -42.18
C ILE A 69 4.90 -15.37 -43.14
N GLU A 70 4.49 -15.54 -44.40
CA GLU A 70 5.27 -16.22 -45.46
C GLU A 70 6.52 -15.46 -45.89
N ARG A 71 6.57 -14.14 -45.64
CA ARG A 71 7.69 -13.27 -46.06
C ARG A 71 8.95 -13.48 -45.20
N ALA A 72 8.80 -14.04 -44.00
CA ALA A 72 9.89 -14.14 -43.01
C ALA A 72 9.97 -15.51 -42.29
N PRO A 73 10.08 -16.65 -43.01
CA PRO A 73 9.97 -17.98 -42.42
C PRO A 73 11.06 -18.30 -41.38
N ASN A 74 12.28 -17.77 -41.58
CA ASN A 74 13.38 -17.98 -40.63
C ASN A 74 13.17 -17.22 -39.32
N LEU A 75 12.58 -16.03 -39.39
CA LEU A 75 12.22 -15.26 -38.20
C LEU A 75 11.10 -15.96 -37.42
N MET A 76 10.09 -16.50 -38.11
CA MET A 76 9.00 -17.24 -37.45
C MET A 76 9.51 -18.47 -36.69
N LYS A 77 10.46 -19.22 -37.28
CA LYS A 77 11.12 -20.35 -36.60
C LYS A 77 11.92 -19.90 -35.37
N PHE A 78 12.60 -18.76 -35.45
CA PHE A 78 13.32 -18.20 -34.31
C PHE A 78 12.36 -17.75 -33.20
N LEU A 79 11.24 -17.10 -33.53
CA LEU A 79 10.21 -16.75 -32.54
C LEU A 79 9.66 -18.02 -31.85
N ALA A 80 9.42 -19.08 -32.61
CA ALA A 80 8.94 -20.36 -32.07
C ALA A 80 9.93 -21.00 -31.08
N SER A 81 11.26 -20.88 -31.29
CA SER A 81 12.24 -21.41 -30.33
C SER A 81 12.25 -20.70 -28.97
N TYR A 82 11.65 -19.51 -28.88
CA TYR A 82 11.44 -18.78 -27.62
C TYR A 82 10.00 -18.93 -27.07
N GLY A 83 9.24 -19.90 -27.58
CA GLY A 83 7.85 -20.17 -27.17
C GLY A 83 6.86 -19.10 -27.62
N ILE A 84 7.14 -18.42 -28.74
CA ILE A 84 6.25 -17.47 -29.40
C ILE A 84 5.71 -18.14 -30.67
N ASP A 85 4.50 -18.68 -30.59
CA ASP A 85 3.84 -19.34 -31.70
C ASP A 85 3.21 -18.33 -32.64
N THR A 86 3.55 -18.39 -33.92
CA THR A 86 3.06 -17.43 -34.91
C THR A 86 1.90 -18.03 -35.70
N LYS A 87 0.84 -17.24 -35.90
CA LYS A 87 -0.34 -17.63 -36.70
C LYS A 87 -0.58 -16.60 -37.79
N PRO A 88 -1.12 -16.99 -38.96
CA PRO A 88 -1.51 -16.02 -39.97
C PRO A 88 -2.54 -15.04 -39.39
N ALA A 89 -2.25 -13.74 -39.52
CA ALA A 89 -3.17 -12.71 -39.08
C ALA A 89 -4.35 -12.57 -40.05
N PRO A 90 -5.59 -12.42 -39.55
CA PRO A 90 -6.73 -11.96 -40.34
C PRO A 90 -6.47 -10.58 -40.97
N ALA A 91 -7.13 -10.29 -42.09
CA ALA A 91 -7.00 -9.00 -42.78
C ALA A 91 -7.44 -7.80 -41.92
N ASP A 92 -8.29 -8.03 -40.92
CA ASP A 92 -8.84 -7.03 -39.99
C ASP A 92 -8.06 -6.94 -38.66
N ILE A 93 -6.82 -7.43 -38.58
CA ILE A 93 -6.09 -7.54 -37.31
C ILE A 93 -5.93 -6.20 -36.57
N GLU A 94 -5.77 -5.08 -37.28
CA GLU A 94 -5.69 -3.75 -36.67
C GLU A 94 -7.01 -3.38 -35.97
N ALA A 95 -8.14 -3.70 -36.61
CA ALA A 95 -9.46 -3.51 -36.02
C ALA A 95 -9.66 -4.46 -34.84
N ARG A 96 -9.14 -5.68 -34.89
CA ARG A 96 -9.21 -6.66 -33.78
C ARG A 96 -8.35 -6.26 -32.58
N VAL A 97 -7.17 -5.71 -32.80
CA VAL A 97 -6.32 -5.14 -31.74
C VAL A 97 -7.02 -3.94 -31.11
N ARG A 98 -7.60 -3.05 -31.93
CA ARG A 98 -8.40 -1.90 -31.46
C ARG A 98 -9.68 -2.33 -30.72
N ALA A 99 -10.34 -3.38 -31.19
CA ALA A 99 -11.52 -3.98 -30.57
C ALA A 99 -11.18 -4.93 -29.41
N GLN A 100 -9.90 -4.97 -28.99
CA GLN A 100 -9.43 -5.72 -27.82
C GLN A 100 -9.59 -7.24 -27.89
N GLN A 101 -9.74 -7.79 -29.10
CA GLN A 101 -9.83 -9.23 -29.33
C GLN A 101 -8.44 -9.89 -29.38
N GLU A 102 -7.40 -9.11 -29.67
CA GLU A 102 -6.00 -9.54 -29.67
C GLU A 102 -5.16 -8.54 -28.87
N ASP A 103 -4.18 -9.03 -28.12
CA ASP A 103 -3.33 -8.16 -27.30
C ASP A 103 -2.17 -7.54 -28.07
N LEU A 104 -1.67 -8.22 -29.11
CA LEU A 104 -0.64 -7.72 -30.01
C LEU A 104 -0.69 -8.45 -31.36
N ALA A 105 -0.16 -7.83 -32.40
CA ALA A 105 0.10 -8.47 -33.68
C ALA A 105 1.44 -8.00 -34.28
N LEU A 106 1.99 -8.79 -35.19
CA LEU A 106 3.16 -8.41 -35.98
C LEU A 106 2.75 -8.13 -37.43
N ALA A 107 3.33 -7.10 -38.03
CA ALA A 107 3.20 -6.85 -39.46
C ALA A 107 4.58 -6.89 -40.12
N VAL A 108 4.77 -7.87 -41.01
CA VAL A 108 5.97 -7.99 -41.82
C VAL A 108 5.77 -7.15 -43.09
N ASP A 109 6.64 -6.18 -43.30
CA ASP A 109 6.54 -5.27 -44.46
C ASP A 109 6.59 -6.05 -45.80
N PRO A 110 5.85 -5.64 -46.85
CA PRO A 110 5.93 -6.28 -48.16
C PRO A 110 7.36 -6.36 -48.72
N GLY A 111 8.19 -5.34 -48.47
CA GLY A 111 9.59 -5.28 -48.92
C GLY A 111 10.57 -6.12 -48.07
N PHE A 112 10.10 -6.76 -47.00
CA PHE A 112 10.95 -7.44 -46.02
C PHE A 112 11.94 -8.42 -46.67
N ALA A 113 11.47 -9.28 -47.58
CA ALA A 113 12.31 -10.31 -48.19
C ALA A 113 13.39 -9.73 -49.12
N GLU A 114 13.11 -8.62 -49.80
CA GLU A 114 14.06 -7.95 -50.70
C GLU A 114 15.12 -7.21 -49.89
N ASP A 115 14.71 -6.38 -48.93
CA ASP A 115 15.61 -5.66 -48.05
C ASP A 115 16.49 -6.60 -47.22
N TRP A 116 15.90 -7.71 -46.74
CA TRP A 116 16.63 -8.73 -45.99
C TRP A 116 17.75 -9.36 -46.79
N ARG A 117 17.50 -9.72 -48.07
CA ARG A 117 18.53 -10.30 -48.95
C ARG A 117 19.55 -9.26 -49.40
N ALA A 118 19.13 -8.02 -49.60
CA ALA A 118 20.01 -6.89 -49.94
C ALA A 118 20.91 -6.44 -48.77
N GLY A 119 20.75 -7.03 -47.58
CA GLY A 119 21.51 -6.65 -46.38
C GLY A 119 21.05 -5.33 -45.76
N LYS A 120 19.90 -4.79 -46.18
CA LYS A 120 19.28 -3.60 -45.61
C LYS A 120 18.46 -3.95 -44.35
N PRO A 121 18.16 -2.98 -43.48
CA PRO A 121 17.23 -3.18 -42.37
C PRO A 121 15.83 -3.51 -42.91
N ALA A 122 15.33 -4.69 -42.60
CA ALA A 122 14.00 -5.13 -43.02
C ALA A 122 12.97 -4.74 -41.96
N LYS A 123 11.91 -4.03 -42.37
CA LYS A 123 10.93 -3.43 -41.46
C LYS A 123 9.92 -4.45 -40.93
N ILE A 124 9.65 -4.39 -39.62
CA ILE A 124 8.60 -5.13 -38.92
C ILE A 124 7.93 -4.20 -37.92
N ASP A 125 6.60 -4.12 -37.96
CA ASP A 125 5.82 -3.31 -37.03
C ASP A 125 5.14 -4.20 -35.97
N ILE A 126 5.16 -3.73 -34.72
CA ILE A 126 4.39 -4.34 -33.62
C ILE A 126 3.10 -3.52 -33.44
N ILE A 127 1.97 -4.13 -33.75
CA ILE A 127 0.65 -3.52 -33.62
C ILE A 127 0.14 -3.82 -32.21
N THR A 128 0.01 -2.78 -31.38
CA THR A 128 -0.48 -2.89 -29.99
C THR A 128 -1.25 -1.63 -29.58
N ASP A 129 -2.16 -1.78 -28.63
CA ASP A 129 -2.82 -0.66 -27.95
C ASP A 129 -2.10 -0.36 -26.63
N THR A 130 -1.36 0.75 -26.59
CA THR A 130 -0.53 1.18 -25.44
C THR A 130 -1.36 1.69 -24.26
N THR A 131 -2.68 1.79 -24.38
CA THR A 131 -3.55 2.10 -23.23
C THR A 131 -3.71 0.90 -22.28
N ARG A 132 -3.25 -0.31 -22.67
CA ARG A 132 -3.43 -1.54 -21.91
C ARG A 132 -2.14 -2.10 -21.29
N ARG A 133 -2.09 -2.11 -19.96
CA ARG A 133 -1.02 -2.73 -19.15
C ARG A 133 -0.77 -4.22 -19.43
N ASN A 134 -1.77 -4.97 -19.93
CA ASN A 134 -1.62 -6.40 -20.24
C ASN A 134 -0.84 -6.65 -21.55
N GLY A 135 -0.85 -5.69 -22.48
CA GLY A 135 -0.09 -5.76 -23.74
C GLY A 135 1.40 -5.54 -23.52
N ASP A 136 1.77 -4.65 -22.58
CA ASP A 136 3.15 -4.22 -22.32
C ASP A 136 4.10 -5.39 -22.05
N VAL A 137 3.68 -6.37 -21.24
CA VAL A 137 4.51 -7.54 -20.91
C VAL A 137 4.77 -8.41 -22.14
N LYS A 138 3.74 -8.61 -22.97
CA LYS A 138 3.85 -9.43 -24.18
C LYS A 138 4.64 -8.71 -25.27
N VAL A 139 4.43 -7.40 -25.45
CA VAL A 139 5.20 -6.54 -26.35
C VAL A 139 6.68 -6.54 -25.95
N ALA A 140 7.00 -6.33 -24.66
CA ALA A 140 8.38 -6.37 -24.18
C ALA A 140 9.06 -7.72 -24.46
N ARG A 141 8.34 -8.84 -24.28
CA ARG A 141 8.85 -10.19 -24.61
C ARG A 141 9.14 -10.33 -26.11
N VAL A 142 8.20 -9.93 -26.97
CA VAL A 142 8.36 -10.00 -28.44
C VAL A 142 9.49 -9.08 -28.91
N SER A 143 9.51 -7.82 -28.49
CA SER A 143 10.57 -6.86 -28.84
C SER A 143 11.95 -7.36 -28.48
N LYS A 144 12.13 -7.92 -27.26
CA LYS A 144 13.41 -8.47 -26.82
C LYS A 144 13.90 -9.63 -27.69
N VAL A 145 13.00 -10.50 -28.14
CA VAL A 145 13.35 -11.61 -29.04
C VAL A 145 13.69 -11.09 -30.44
N LEU A 146 12.94 -10.10 -30.96
CA LEU A 146 13.24 -9.45 -32.25
C LEU A 146 14.60 -8.74 -32.23
N GLU A 147 14.91 -8.01 -31.16
CA GLU A 147 16.22 -7.37 -30.95
C GLU A 147 17.34 -8.41 -30.91
N SER A 148 17.15 -9.52 -30.20
CA SER A 148 18.12 -10.62 -30.16
C SER A 148 18.36 -11.25 -31.53
N TYR A 149 17.30 -11.41 -32.33
CA TYR A 149 17.42 -11.92 -33.70
C TYR A 149 18.20 -10.94 -34.59
N GLY A 150 17.84 -9.66 -34.54
CA GLY A 150 18.51 -8.59 -35.29
C GLY A 150 20.00 -8.48 -34.95
N ALA A 151 20.34 -8.52 -33.66
CA ALA A 151 21.72 -8.49 -33.18
C ALA A 151 22.53 -9.71 -33.67
N GLY A 152 21.96 -10.93 -33.58
CA GLY A 152 22.62 -12.14 -34.03
C GLY A 152 22.88 -12.16 -35.54
N VAL A 153 21.89 -11.80 -36.35
CA VAL A 153 22.06 -11.71 -37.81
C VAL A 153 22.99 -10.56 -38.21
N GLY A 154 22.89 -9.42 -37.53
CA GLY A 154 23.79 -8.29 -37.72
C GLY A 154 25.25 -8.68 -37.50
N ALA A 155 25.55 -9.38 -36.41
CA ALA A 155 26.88 -9.89 -36.11
C ALA A 155 27.40 -10.84 -37.21
N LEU A 156 26.58 -11.79 -37.68
CA LEU A 156 26.95 -12.69 -38.78
C LEU A 156 27.25 -11.92 -40.07
N ARG A 157 26.46 -10.88 -40.39
CA ARG A 157 26.68 -10.04 -41.59
C ARG A 157 27.98 -9.24 -41.53
N LEU A 158 28.40 -8.81 -40.33
CA LEU A 158 29.68 -8.13 -40.11
C LEU A 158 30.85 -9.10 -40.23
N LEU A 159 30.75 -10.29 -39.61
CA LEU A 159 31.78 -11.33 -39.67
C LEU A 159 32.10 -11.76 -41.10
N VAL A 160 31.07 -11.99 -41.93
CA VAL A 160 31.25 -12.37 -43.36
C VAL A 160 31.96 -11.27 -44.15
N ARG A 161 31.90 -10.02 -43.70
CA ARG A 161 32.59 -8.87 -44.31
C ARG A 161 33.97 -8.60 -43.70
N GLY A 162 34.45 -9.48 -42.80
CA GLY A 162 35.72 -9.30 -42.10
C GLY A 162 35.69 -8.18 -41.05
N ILE A 163 34.50 -7.71 -40.66
CA ILE A 163 34.33 -6.68 -39.65
C ILE A 163 34.03 -7.37 -38.32
N ASP A 164 34.80 -7.05 -37.29
CA ASP A 164 34.52 -7.50 -35.93
C ASP A 164 33.18 -6.90 -35.45
N PRO A 165 32.17 -7.73 -35.10
CA PRO A 165 30.90 -7.25 -34.57
C PRO A 165 31.02 -6.34 -33.34
N ALA A 166 32.09 -6.48 -32.55
CA ALA A 166 32.33 -5.66 -31.37
C ALA A 166 32.40 -4.16 -31.68
N ILE A 167 32.81 -3.79 -32.90
CA ILE A 167 32.89 -2.39 -33.36
C ILE A 167 31.49 -1.75 -33.41
N ALA A 168 30.44 -2.52 -33.73
CA ALA A 168 29.07 -2.05 -33.82
C ALA A 168 28.35 -1.99 -32.45
N THR A 169 28.92 -2.60 -31.42
CA THR A 169 28.38 -2.61 -30.05
C THR A 169 29.42 -2.05 -29.06
N PRO A 170 29.74 -0.75 -29.13
CA PRO A 170 30.83 -0.16 -28.33
C PRO A 170 30.55 -0.14 -26.82
N LEU A 171 29.31 -0.36 -26.41
CA LEU A 171 28.90 -0.37 -25.00
C LEU A 171 28.30 -1.73 -24.62
N HIS A 172 28.96 -2.42 -23.70
CA HIS A 172 28.37 -3.53 -22.96
C HIS A 172 27.77 -3.01 -21.65
N VAL A 173 26.52 -2.55 -21.69
CA VAL A 173 25.81 -2.04 -20.51
C VAL A 173 25.41 -3.22 -19.62
N GLY A 174 26.20 -3.47 -18.57
CA GLY A 174 25.85 -4.38 -17.49
C GLY A 174 25.00 -3.68 -16.44
N THR A 175 23.82 -4.22 -16.11
CA THR A 175 23.08 -3.78 -14.93
C THR A 175 23.50 -4.65 -13.76
N ARG A 176 24.21 -4.06 -12.79
CA ARG A 176 24.52 -4.74 -11.53
C ARG A 176 23.40 -4.46 -10.54
N ASP A 177 22.46 -5.38 -10.48
CA ASP A 177 21.33 -5.26 -9.58
C ASP A 177 21.75 -5.51 -8.12
N MET A 178 21.68 -4.47 -7.30
CA MET A 178 22.01 -4.52 -5.87
C MET A 178 20.78 -4.85 -5.00
N ALA A 179 19.60 -5.02 -5.60
CA ALA A 179 18.42 -5.41 -4.85
C ALA A 179 18.54 -6.87 -4.44
N THR A 180 18.37 -7.13 -3.14
CA THR A 180 18.27 -8.49 -2.64
C THR A 180 17.03 -9.17 -3.26
N PRO A 181 17.02 -10.51 -3.43
CA PRO A 181 15.86 -11.24 -3.92
C PRO A 181 14.57 -10.92 -3.14
N GLU A 182 14.71 -10.62 -1.85
CA GLU A 182 13.63 -10.24 -0.94
C GLU A 182 13.09 -8.82 -1.24
N ALA A 183 13.96 -7.88 -1.63
CA ALA A 183 13.57 -6.50 -1.92
C ALA A 183 12.78 -6.36 -3.24
N LYS A 184 13.10 -7.18 -4.25
CA LYS A 184 12.42 -7.13 -5.56
C LYS A 184 10.97 -7.58 -5.50
N ASN A 185 10.73 -8.68 -4.81
CA ASN A 185 9.40 -9.28 -4.71
C ASN A 185 8.50 -8.52 -3.71
N SER A 186 9.07 -7.76 -2.77
CA SER A 186 8.32 -7.01 -1.77
C SER A 186 7.92 -5.59 -2.19
N GLN A 187 8.24 -5.12 -3.41
CA GLN A 187 8.04 -3.72 -3.77
C GLN A 187 6.57 -3.26 -3.77
N PHE A 188 5.63 -4.14 -4.15
CA PHE A 188 4.20 -3.86 -4.02
C PHE A 188 3.75 -3.75 -2.55
N MET A 189 4.38 -4.52 -1.67
CA MET A 189 4.15 -4.49 -0.22
C MET A 189 4.80 -3.30 0.47
N ALA A 190 5.95 -2.85 -0.01
CA ALA A 190 6.63 -1.68 0.49
C ALA A 190 5.78 -0.40 0.37
N VAL A 191 4.83 -0.35 -0.57
CA VAL A 191 3.93 0.80 -0.77
C VAL A 191 2.60 0.61 -0.04
N LEU A 192 1.97 -0.56 -0.13
CA LEU A 192 0.64 -0.80 0.46
C LEU A 192 0.65 -0.98 1.98
N LEU A 193 1.66 -1.67 2.52
CA LEU A 193 1.71 -1.98 3.95
C LEU A 193 1.78 -0.70 4.81
N PRO A 194 2.65 0.29 4.52
CA PRO A 194 2.65 1.55 5.27
C PRO A 194 1.30 2.26 5.21
N MET A 195 0.64 2.30 4.05
CA MET A 195 -0.66 2.94 3.90
C MET A 195 -1.72 2.29 4.80
N ILE A 196 -1.87 0.96 4.72
CA ILE A 196 -2.87 0.22 5.49
C ILE A 196 -2.61 0.39 6.99
N LEU A 197 -1.39 0.14 7.46
CA LEU A 197 -1.06 0.23 8.88
C LEU A 197 -1.27 1.64 9.42
N THR A 198 -0.93 2.67 8.64
CA THR A 198 -1.13 4.08 9.03
C THR A 198 -2.62 4.42 9.16
N ILE A 199 -3.46 3.99 8.20
CA ILE A 199 -4.92 4.21 8.26
C ILE A 199 -5.52 3.53 9.49
N PHE A 200 -5.18 2.25 9.71
CA PHE A 200 -5.72 1.49 10.84
C PHE A 200 -5.23 1.98 12.18
N ALA A 201 -3.97 2.39 12.30
CA ALA A 201 -3.48 3.01 13.53
C ALA A 201 -4.23 4.32 13.81
N PHE A 202 -4.46 5.15 12.79
CA PHE A 202 -5.14 6.43 12.96
C PHE A 202 -6.63 6.29 13.31
N ILE A 203 -7.32 5.30 12.75
CA ILE A 203 -8.79 5.16 12.89
C ILE A 203 -9.19 4.02 13.84
N GLY A 204 -8.26 3.17 14.26
CA GLY A 204 -8.56 1.94 15.02
C GLY A 204 -9.30 2.18 16.34
N GLY A 205 -9.09 3.32 16.99
CA GLY A 205 -9.83 3.73 18.20
C GLY A 205 -10.98 4.70 17.95
N ALA A 206 -11.20 5.13 16.71
CA ALA A 206 -12.14 6.20 16.35
C ALA A 206 -13.59 5.85 16.69
N HIS A 207 -14.02 4.60 16.46
CA HIS A 207 -15.39 4.17 16.75
C HIS A 207 -15.73 4.27 18.24
N LEU A 208 -14.83 3.82 19.12
CA LEU A 208 -15.04 3.91 20.56
C LEU A 208 -14.95 5.37 21.04
N ALA A 209 -14.00 6.15 20.53
CA ALA A 209 -13.91 7.58 20.86
C ALA A 209 -15.18 8.36 20.45
N MET A 210 -15.76 7.98 19.30
CA MET A 210 -16.99 8.57 18.78
C MET A 210 -18.22 8.18 19.61
N ASP A 211 -18.41 6.89 19.91
CA ASP A 211 -19.57 6.42 20.70
C ASP A 211 -19.54 6.95 22.14
N THR A 212 -18.36 6.95 22.78
CA THR A 212 -18.20 7.47 24.14
C THR A 212 -18.30 8.99 24.25
N THR A 213 -18.29 9.71 23.12
CA THR A 213 -18.37 11.18 23.12
C THR A 213 -19.66 11.67 22.48
N ALA A 214 -19.84 11.47 21.18
CA ALA A 214 -21.06 11.89 20.48
C ALA A 214 -22.26 11.00 20.84
N GLY A 215 -22.04 9.70 21.03
CA GLY A 215 -23.08 8.76 21.43
C GLY A 215 -23.62 9.04 22.84
N GLU A 216 -22.76 9.36 23.81
CA GLU A 216 -23.19 9.79 25.15
C GLU A 216 -23.95 11.12 25.11
N ARG A 217 -23.62 12.02 24.17
CA ARG A 217 -24.36 13.27 23.96
C ARG A 217 -25.77 12.99 23.46
N GLU A 218 -25.88 12.14 22.45
CA GLU A 218 -27.16 11.76 21.83
C GLU A 218 -28.07 11.02 22.83
N ARG A 219 -27.48 10.22 23.73
CA ARG A 219 -28.20 9.53 24.82
C ARG A 219 -28.47 10.41 26.04
N GLN A 220 -28.13 11.71 25.99
CA GLN A 220 -28.28 12.68 27.08
C GLN A 220 -27.59 12.25 28.39
N SER A 221 -26.59 11.38 28.32
CA SER A 221 -25.85 10.88 29.49
C SER A 221 -24.61 11.72 29.82
N LEU A 222 -24.22 12.65 28.94
CA LEU A 222 -23.11 13.58 29.19
C LEU A 222 -23.41 14.61 30.29
N GLU A 223 -24.64 15.12 30.35
CA GLU A 223 -25.01 16.17 31.31
C GLU A 223 -24.88 15.68 32.77
N PRO A 224 -25.40 14.50 33.16
CA PRO A 224 -25.15 13.93 34.48
C PRO A 224 -23.66 13.66 34.77
N LEU A 225 -22.89 13.23 33.76
CA LEU A 225 -21.46 12.95 33.91
C LEU A 225 -20.67 14.23 34.22
N LEU A 226 -21.01 15.34 33.57
CA LEU A 226 -20.37 16.64 33.79
C LEU A 226 -20.78 17.29 35.12
N ALA A 227 -21.88 16.86 35.72
CA ALA A 227 -22.31 17.27 37.07
C ALA A 227 -21.54 16.54 38.19
N THR A 228 -20.81 15.46 37.88
CA THR A 228 -19.99 14.76 38.87
C THR A 228 -18.78 15.60 39.30
N PRO A 229 -18.28 15.48 40.55
CA PRO A 229 -17.11 16.22 41.03
C PRO A 229 -15.77 15.70 40.47
N ALA A 230 -15.77 15.13 39.26
CA ALA A 230 -14.60 14.58 38.60
C ALA A 230 -13.90 15.63 37.71
N PRO A 231 -12.56 15.68 37.69
CA PRO A 231 -11.84 16.60 36.82
C PRO A 231 -12.07 16.22 35.34
N ARG A 232 -12.49 17.19 34.52
CA ARG A 232 -12.81 16.97 33.08
C ARG A 232 -11.66 16.36 32.29
N GLY A 233 -10.41 16.70 32.64
CA GLY A 233 -9.21 16.10 32.03
C GLY A 233 -9.08 14.60 32.28
N ALA A 234 -9.51 14.10 33.45
CA ALA A 234 -9.49 12.68 33.77
C ALA A 234 -10.60 11.92 33.06
N LEU A 235 -11.79 12.54 32.91
CA LEU A 235 -12.90 11.98 32.13
C LEU A 235 -12.51 11.78 30.66
N VAL A 236 -12.02 12.84 30.02
CA VAL A 236 -11.58 12.81 28.61
C VAL A 236 -10.38 11.86 28.43
N GLY A 237 -9.39 11.96 29.32
CA GLY A 237 -8.21 11.09 29.29
C GLY A 237 -8.56 9.61 29.45
N GLY A 238 -9.51 9.28 30.33
CA GLY A 238 -9.99 7.91 30.53
C GLY A 238 -10.67 7.34 29.29
N LYS A 239 -11.57 8.11 28.66
CA LYS A 239 -12.22 7.73 27.39
C LYS A 239 -11.21 7.53 26.27
N MET A 240 -10.26 8.46 26.14
CA MET A 240 -9.20 8.37 25.14
C MET A 240 -8.26 7.19 25.37
N LEU A 241 -7.96 6.85 26.62
CA LEU A 241 -7.15 5.67 26.93
C LEU A 241 -7.85 4.38 26.55
N ALA A 242 -9.16 4.25 26.80
CA ALA A 242 -9.93 3.09 26.35
C ALA A 242 -9.93 2.98 24.82
N ALA A 243 -10.16 4.09 24.11
CA ALA A 243 -10.10 4.15 22.65
C ALA A 243 -8.71 3.82 22.10
N THR A 244 -7.65 4.30 22.74
CA THR A 244 -6.26 4.03 22.36
C THR A 244 -5.91 2.56 22.59
N ALA A 245 -6.33 1.98 23.72
CA ALA A 245 -6.14 0.56 24.00
C ALA A 245 -6.85 -0.32 22.96
N LEU A 246 -8.07 0.05 22.55
CA LEU A 246 -8.78 -0.64 21.47
C LEU A 246 -8.04 -0.53 20.13
N GLY A 247 -7.56 0.66 19.78
CA GLY A 247 -6.77 0.89 18.57
C GLY A 247 -5.47 0.08 18.55
N LEU A 248 -4.76 0.03 19.67
CA LEU A 248 -3.54 -0.78 19.83
C LEU A 248 -3.82 -2.28 19.77
N ALA A 249 -4.89 -2.76 20.40
CA ALA A 249 -5.30 -4.17 20.33
C ALA A 249 -5.65 -4.56 18.89
N SER A 250 -6.40 -3.72 18.19
CA SER A 250 -6.75 -3.92 16.77
C SER A 250 -5.49 -3.95 15.90
N LEU A 251 -4.57 -3.01 16.12
CA LEU A 251 -3.31 -2.95 15.39
C LEU A 251 -2.42 -4.18 15.66
N LEU A 252 -2.34 -4.63 16.90
CA LEU A 252 -1.61 -5.84 17.27
C LEU A 252 -2.19 -7.06 16.54
N LEU A 253 -3.52 -7.17 16.47
CA LEU A 253 -4.17 -8.25 15.72
C LEU A 253 -3.90 -8.18 14.22
N ILE A 254 -3.83 -6.98 13.63
CA ILE A 254 -3.41 -6.81 12.22
C ILE A 254 -2.00 -7.34 12.03
N LEU A 255 -1.05 -6.95 12.89
CA LEU A 255 0.35 -7.39 12.79
C LEU A 255 0.50 -8.90 13.00
N VAL A 256 -0.22 -9.47 13.97
CA VAL A 256 -0.28 -10.93 14.18
C VAL A 256 -0.88 -11.63 12.97
N SER A 257 -1.95 -11.08 12.39
CA SER A 257 -2.59 -11.64 11.20
C SER A 257 -1.66 -11.60 9.98
N PHE A 258 -0.88 -10.52 9.82
CA PHE A 258 0.17 -10.46 8.80
C PHE A 258 1.25 -11.50 9.04
N LYS A 259 1.69 -11.71 10.28
CA LYS A 259 2.65 -12.77 10.62
C LYS A 259 2.13 -14.16 10.29
N VAL A 260 0.90 -14.47 10.69
CA VAL A 260 0.26 -15.75 10.39
C VAL A 260 0.12 -15.93 8.88
N SER A 261 -0.34 -14.89 8.17
CA SER A 261 -0.45 -14.89 6.71
C SER A 261 0.90 -15.12 6.02
N ALA A 262 1.96 -14.46 6.48
CA ALA A 262 3.32 -14.63 5.98
C ALA A 262 3.84 -16.06 6.19
N THR A 263 3.49 -16.71 7.30
CA THR A 263 3.89 -18.11 7.55
C THR A 263 3.11 -19.14 6.74
N LEU A 264 1.83 -18.87 6.45
CA LEU A 264 0.95 -19.76 5.69
C LEU A 264 1.14 -19.60 4.17
N ALA A 265 1.56 -18.43 3.72
CA ALA A 265 1.74 -18.14 2.32
C ALA A 265 3.05 -18.73 1.76
N SER A 266 2.97 -19.30 0.56
CA SER A 266 4.12 -19.58 -0.29
C SER A 266 4.53 -18.32 -1.06
N GLY A 267 5.84 -18.10 -1.26
CA GLY A 267 6.34 -17.01 -2.10
C GLY A 267 6.45 -15.64 -1.40
N MET A 268 5.94 -14.59 -2.05
CA MET A 268 6.16 -13.15 -1.76
C MET A 268 5.95 -12.73 -0.29
N ALA A 269 5.03 -13.39 0.42
CA ALA A 269 4.69 -13.05 1.80
C ALA A 269 5.63 -13.70 2.85
N LYS A 270 6.38 -14.75 2.49
CA LYS A 270 7.34 -15.42 3.39
C LYS A 270 8.61 -14.59 3.63
N GLN A 271 8.89 -13.63 2.75
CA GLN A 271 10.11 -12.80 2.77
C GLN A 271 9.97 -11.50 3.59
N MET A 272 8.81 -11.26 4.20
CA MET A 272 8.66 -10.13 5.13
C MET A 272 9.44 -10.41 6.41
N ASP A 273 10.20 -9.43 6.91
CA ASP A 273 10.75 -9.49 8.27
C ASP A 273 9.59 -9.36 9.28
N VAL A 274 9.00 -10.50 9.63
CA VAL A 274 7.96 -10.59 10.66
C VAL A 274 8.54 -11.05 12.00
N SER A 275 9.79 -10.67 12.27
CA SER A 275 10.38 -10.85 13.58
C SER A 275 9.54 -10.14 14.64
N VAL A 276 9.54 -10.71 15.85
CA VAL A 276 8.87 -10.09 17.01
C VAL A 276 9.46 -8.69 17.29
N LEU A 277 10.74 -8.51 16.99
CA LEU A 277 11.41 -7.22 17.09
C LEU A 277 10.85 -6.20 16.07
N ALA A 278 10.66 -6.60 14.80
CA ALA A 278 10.04 -5.75 13.79
C ALA A 278 8.61 -5.36 14.18
N MET A 279 7.82 -6.30 14.69
CA MET A 279 6.47 -6.01 15.21
C MET A 279 6.51 -4.99 16.36
N GLY A 280 7.45 -5.12 17.30
CA GLY A 280 7.64 -4.15 18.38
C GLY A 280 8.00 -2.76 17.87
N LYS A 281 8.91 -2.66 16.88
CA LYS A 281 9.24 -1.39 16.22
C LYS A 281 8.05 -0.77 15.50
N LEU A 282 7.25 -1.57 14.78
CA LEU A 282 6.04 -1.10 14.10
C LEU A 282 4.99 -0.59 15.10
N LEU A 283 4.77 -1.30 16.21
CA LEU A 283 3.89 -0.82 17.27
C LEU A 283 4.37 0.49 17.86
N LEU A 284 5.69 0.64 18.12
CA LEU A 284 6.26 1.89 18.60
C LEU A 284 6.12 3.03 17.58
N THR A 285 6.31 2.74 16.29
CA THR A 285 6.09 3.70 15.20
C THR A 285 4.63 4.12 15.14
N LEU A 286 3.66 3.23 15.36
CA LEU A 286 2.26 3.53 15.16
C LEU A 286 1.54 4.04 16.42
N LEU A 287 2.11 3.81 17.62
CA LEU A 287 1.53 4.24 18.89
C LEU A 287 1.19 5.74 18.94
N PRO A 288 2.09 6.69 18.58
CA PRO A 288 1.73 8.11 18.56
C PRO A 288 0.60 8.41 17.58
N LEU A 289 0.53 7.67 16.47
CA LEU A 289 -0.53 7.87 15.47
C LEU A 289 -1.90 7.43 15.99
N VAL A 290 -1.97 6.34 16.77
CA VAL A 290 -3.19 5.93 17.47
C VAL A 290 -3.63 7.02 18.44
N LEU A 291 -2.70 7.60 19.20
CA LEU A 291 -3.00 8.70 20.13
C LEU A 291 -3.49 9.96 19.42
N ILE A 292 -2.85 10.35 18.32
CA ILE A 292 -3.28 11.51 17.51
C ILE A 292 -4.69 11.26 16.96
N GLY A 293 -4.94 10.07 16.40
CA GLY A 293 -6.23 9.70 15.83
C GLY A 293 -7.37 9.70 16.85
N THR A 294 -7.15 9.09 18.02
CA THR A 294 -8.15 9.06 19.11
C THR A 294 -8.37 10.45 19.71
N ALA A 295 -7.31 11.24 19.89
CA ALA A 295 -7.41 12.61 20.39
C ALA A 295 -8.19 13.51 19.44
N LEU A 296 -7.86 13.47 18.15
CA LEU A 296 -8.53 14.25 17.13
C LEU A 296 -10.01 13.85 17.01
N MET A 297 -10.31 12.56 16.98
CA MET A 297 -11.70 12.09 16.95
C MET A 297 -12.47 12.50 18.18
N THR A 298 -11.88 12.43 19.37
CA THR A 298 -12.54 12.88 20.60
C THR A 298 -12.83 14.38 20.54
N ALA A 299 -11.89 15.19 20.04
CA ALA A 299 -12.07 16.63 19.86
C ALA A 299 -13.18 16.97 18.85
N LEU A 300 -13.23 16.25 17.71
CA LEU A 300 -14.26 16.42 16.69
C LEU A 300 -15.64 15.95 17.18
N ALA A 301 -15.71 14.77 17.79
CA ALA A 301 -16.93 14.20 18.32
C ALA A 301 -17.53 15.04 19.47
N ALA A 302 -16.69 15.66 20.30
CA ALA A 302 -17.15 16.59 21.34
C ALA A 302 -17.86 17.83 20.72
N GLY A 303 -17.45 18.21 19.50
CA GLY A 303 -18.06 19.29 18.74
C GLY A 303 -19.32 18.92 17.98
N ALA A 304 -19.55 17.64 17.71
CA ALA A 304 -20.66 17.16 16.90
C ALA A 304 -21.98 17.21 17.68
N LYS A 305 -23.08 17.47 16.96
CA LYS A 305 -24.44 17.47 17.52
C LYS A 305 -25.08 16.08 17.51
N SER A 306 -24.61 15.18 16.65
CA SER A 306 -25.14 13.82 16.51
C SER A 306 -24.03 12.81 16.16
N MET A 307 -24.32 11.53 16.37
CA MET A 307 -23.43 10.45 15.94
C MET A 307 -23.19 10.48 14.42
N LYS A 308 -24.19 10.88 13.63
CA LYS A 308 -24.07 11.01 12.17
C LYS A 308 -23.09 12.10 11.75
N GLU A 309 -23.11 13.24 12.43
CA GLU A 309 -22.16 14.34 12.17
C GLU A 309 -20.74 13.92 12.54
N ALA A 310 -20.55 13.30 13.71
CA ALA A 310 -19.25 12.76 14.11
C ALA A 310 -18.73 11.70 13.11
N GLN A 311 -19.63 10.85 12.60
CA GLN A 311 -19.29 9.84 11.60
C GLN A 311 -18.90 10.45 10.25
N SER A 312 -19.49 11.59 9.85
CA SER A 312 -19.08 12.29 8.63
C SER A 312 -17.62 12.76 8.66
N HIS A 313 -17.08 13.05 9.85
CA HIS A 313 -15.68 13.42 10.02
C HIS A 313 -14.72 12.25 9.77
N ILE A 314 -15.15 10.99 9.94
CA ILE A 314 -14.31 9.81 9.68
C ILE A 314 -13.83 9.79 8.22
N MET A 315 -14.65 10.24 7.26
CA MET A 315 -14.26 10.33 5.85
C MET A 315 -13.06 11.26 5.65
N TRP A 316 -13.08 12.43 6.29
CA TRP A 316 -11.97 13.40 6.22
C TRP A 316 -10.72 12.90 6.95
N LEU A 317 -10.91 12.18 8.05
CA LEU A 317 -9.81 11.55 8.76
C LEU A 317 -9.16 10.43 7.97
N MET A 318 -9.93 9.65 7.20
CA MET A 318 -9.37 8.64 6.28
C MET A 318 -8.49 9.28 5.21
N LEU A 319 -8.86 10.47 4.72
CA LEU A 319 -8.12 11.15 3.67
C LEU A 319 -6.73 11.64 4.15
N MET A 320 -6.58 11.99 5.43
CA MET A 320 -5.32 12.55 5.96
C MET A 320 -4.11 11.62 5.82
N PRO A 321 -4.16 10.33 6.25
CA PRO A 321 -3.10 9.37 5.95
C PRO A 321 -2.89 9.12 4.45
N MET A 322 -3.95 9.21 3.65
CA MET A 322 -3.91 8.86 2.23
C MET A 322 -3.17 9.90 1.39
N LEU A 323 -3.34 11.20 1.67
CA LEU A 323 -2.73 12.27 0.87
C LEU A 323 -1.19 12.15 0.81
N PRO A 324 -0.45 12.01 1.93
CA PRO A 324 0.99 11.81 1.88
C PRO A 324 1.37 10.48 1.21
N ALA A 325 0.59 9.43 1.41
CA ALA A 325 0.85 8.13 0.77
C ALA A 325 0.74 8.22 -0.77
N TYR A 326 -0.28 8.90 -1.30
CA TYR A 326 -0.41 9.15 -2.74
C TYR A 326 0.67 10.11 -3.25
N GLY A 327 1.00 11.15 -2.49
CA GLY A 327 2.10 12.07 -2.82
C GLY A 327 3.43 11.33 -2.97
N LEU A 328 3.74 10.41 -2.06
CA LEU A 328 4.95 9.58 -2.12
C LEU A 328 4.90 8.55 -3.25
N MET A 329 3.72 8.11 -3.66
CA MET A 329 3.56 7.22 -4.83
C MET A 329 3.83 7.96 -6.14
N ALA A 330 3.39 9.22 -6.25
CA ALA A 330 3.67 10.07 -7.41
C ALA A 330 5.12 10.56 -7.43
N TYR A 331 5.66 10.93 -6.26
CA TYR A 331 7.01 11.44 -6.08
C TYR A 331 7.70 10.69 -4.93
N PRO A 332 8.43 9.59 -5.25
CA PRO A 332 9.17 8.84 -4.25
C PRO A 332 10.26 9.73 -3.62
N LEU A 333 9.99 10.26 -2.43
CA LEU A 333 10.95 11.09 -1.72
C LEU A 333 12.10 10.21 -1.23
N LYS A 334 13.34 10.61 -1.54
CA LYS A 334 14.51 9.99 -0.93
C LYS A 334 14.47 10.26 0.58
N ASP A 335 14.73 9.21 1.36
CA ASP A 335 14.81 9.27 2.83
C ASP A 335 16.14 9.86 3.29
N THR A 336 16.40 11.10 2.86
CA THR A 336 17.64 11.84 3.16
C THR A 336 17.40 13.02 4.08
N ALA A 337 16.16 13.52 4.16
CA ALA A 337 15.88 14.78 4.84
C ALA A 337 15.20 14.57 6.20
N VAL A 338 15.81 15.10 7.27
CA VAL A 338 15.37 14.89 8.65
C VAL A 338 13.98 15.47 8.95
N TRP A 339 13.58 16.54 8.25
CA TRP A 339 12.26 17.16 8.41
C TRP A 339 11.10 16.20 8.12
N GLN A 340 11.34 15.17 7.30
CA GLN A 340 10.34 14.15 6.95
C GLN A 340 9.82 13.42 8.19
N TYR A 341 10.64 13.33 9.25
CA TYR A 341 10.28 12.66 10.49
C TYR A 341 9.48 13.54 11.45
N ALA A 342 9.42 14.86 11.22
CA ALA A 342 8.61 15.78 12.02
C ALA A 342 7.13 15.78 11.58
N VAL A 343 6.85 15.38 10.34
CA VAL A 343 5.52 15.45 9.74
C VAL A 343 4.77 14.12 9.96
N PRO A 344 3.63 14.11 10.67
CA PRO A 344 2.80 12.91 10.81
C PRO A 344 2.37 12.33 9.46
N PHE A 345 2.08 11.03 9.44
CA PHE A 345 1.83 10.19 8.27
C PHE A 345 3.06 9.99 7.39
N LEU A 346 3.83 11.04 7.10
CA LEU A 346 5.05 10.94 6.30
C LEU A 346 6.17 10.24 7.09
N ALA A 347 6.35 10.58 8.36
CA ALA A 347 7.28 9.91 9.26
C ALA A 347 6.96 8.41 9.41
N GLN A 348 5.69 8.05 9.61
CA GLN A 348 5.25 6.66 9.70
C GLN A 348 5.48 5.91 8.39
N ASN A 349 5.22 6.55 7.25
CA ASN A 349 5.48 5.96 5.95
C ASN A 349 6.97 5.59 5.80
N GLN A 350 7.89 6.52 6.07
CA GLN A 350 9.33 6.28 6.00
C GLN A 350 9.82 5.23 7.01
N LEU A 351 9.37 5.31 8.27
CA LEU A 351 9.76 4.37 9.32
C LEU A 351 9.29 2.94 9.03
N ILE A 352 8.04 2.76 8.57
CA ILE A 352 7.51 1.43 8.21
C ILE A 352 8.27 0.86 7.02
N GLN A 353 8.60 1.69 6.01
CA GLN A 353 9.40 1.25 4.88
C GLN A 353 10.78 0.77 5.32
N LYS A 354 11.48 1.54 6.16
CA LYS A 354 12.77 1.15 6.73
C LYS A 354 12.71 -0.17 7.49
N ILE A 355 11.74 -0.31 8.39
CA ILE A 355 11.55 -1.55 9.18
C ILE A 355 11.29 -2.73 8.26
N THR A 356 10.44 -2.56 7.24
CA THR A 356 10.10 -3.63 6.28
C THR A 356 11.28 -4.04 5.41
N ARG A 357 12.20 -3.11 5.13
CA ARG A 357 13.45 -3.35 4.37
C ARG A 357 14.61 -3.86 5.24
N GLY A 358 14.42 -3.98 6.55
CA GLY A 358 15.48 -4.35 7.50
C GLY A 358 16.48 -3.21 7.80
N GLU A 359 16.19 -1.99 7.36
CA GLU A 359 16.98 -0.80 7.65
C GLU A 359 16.66 -0.24 9.04
N SER A 360 17.66 0.29 9.75
CA SER A 360 17.46 0.95 11.05
C SER A 360 17.38 2.47 10.89
N ALA A 361 16.36 3.08 11.50
CA ALA A 361 16.30 4.53 11.62
C ALA A 361 17.28 5.02 12.69
N SER A 362 17.90 6.17 12.42
CA SER A 362 18.80 6.85 13.37
C SER A 362 18.08 7.22 14.67
N MET A 363 18.81 7.31 15.78
CA MET A 363 18.28 7.82 17.06
C MET A 363 17.73 9.24 16.92
N THR A 364 18.31 10.07 16.05
CA THR A 364 17.82 11.42 15.77
C THR A 364 16.47 11.40 15.06
N GLN A 365 16.27 10.47 14.12
CA GLN A 365 15.02 10.29 13.40
C GLN A 365 13.90 9.85 14.34
N TRP A 366 14.19 8.87 15.21
CA TRP A 366 13.26 8.43 16.25
C TRP A 366 12.93 9.54 17.26
N GLY A 367 13.94 10.26 17.74
CA GLY A 367 13.77 11.34 18.71
C GLY A 367 12.88 12.46 18.17
N LEU A 368 13.15 12.93 16.96
CA LEU A 368 12.34 13.96 16.30
C LEU A 368 10.91 13.48 16.05
N TYR A 369 10.77 12.26 15.54
CA TYR A 369 9.47 11.64 15.28
C TYR A 369 8.60 11.55 16.53
N LEU A 370 9.13 10.96 17.60
CA LEU A 370 8.40 10.78 18.85
C LEU A 370 8.09 12.13 19.50
N ALA A 371 9.04 13.06 19.51
CA ALA A 371 8.83 14.39 20.09
C ALA A 371 7.70 15.14 19.38
N CYS A 372 7.76 15.26 18.05
CA CYS A 372 6.74 15.97 17.27
C CYS A 372 5.36 15.29 17.36
N SER A 373 5.32 13.96 17.27
CA SER A 373 4.05 13.22 17.29
C SER A 373 3.39 13.21 18.66
N LEU A 374 4.16 13.06 19.74
CA LEU A 374 3.64 13.13 21.10
C LEU A 374 3.25 14.56 21.48
N ALA A 375 3.99 15.58 21.02
CA ALA A 375 3.60 16.97 21.20
C ALA A 375 2.26 17.27 20.50
N LEU A 376 2.08 16.78 19.28
CA LEU A 376 0.81 16.91 18.56
C LEU A 376 -0.33 16.17 19.27
N ALA A 377 -0.10 14.94 19.75
CA ALA A 377 -1.09 14.18 20.52
C ALA A 377 -1.49 14.91 21.81
N ALA A 378 -0.52 15.48 22.54
CA ALA A 378 -0.78 16.26 23.75
C ALA A 378 -1.57 17.55 23.45
N LEU A 379 -1.27 18.23 22.35
CA LEU A 379 -1.99 19.43 21.91
C LEU A 379 -3.45 19.09 21.55
N LEU A 380 -3.69 17.99 20.83
CA LEU A 380 -5.02 17.52 20.50
C LEU A 380 -5.81 17.05 21.72
N TRP A 381 -5.15 16.39 22.68
CA TRP A 381 -5.75 16.06 23.97
C TRP A 381 -6.16 17.33 24.74
N ALA A 382 -5.27 18.33 24.81
CA ALA A 382 -5.59 19.61 25.45
C ALA A 382 -6.77 20.31 24.76
N LEU A 383 -6.85 20.26 23.43
CA LEU A 383 -7.99 20.76 22.66
C LEU A 383 -9.29 20.02 23.00
N ALA A 384 -9.24 18.70 23.12
CA ALA A 384 -10.40 17.90 23.53
C ALA A 384 -10.86 18.26 24.95
N VAL A 385 -9.93 18.39 25.91
CA VAL A 385 -10.23 18.81 27.29
C VAL A 385 -10.81 20.23 27.33
N TRP A 386 -10.25 21.15 26.55
CA TRP A 386 -10.78 22.52 26.44
C TRP A 386 -12.20 22.53 25.89
N ARG A 387 -12.50 21.69 24.89
CA ARG A 387 -13.85 21.60 24.33
C ARG A 387 -14.85 21.07 25.34
N TYR A 388 -14.48 20.05 26.11
CA TYR A 388 -15.27 19.55 27.25
C TYR A 388 -15.46 20.58 28.37
N ARG A 389 -14.63 21.64 28.44
CA ARG A 389 -14.82 22.74 29.39
C ARG A 389 -15.94 23.72 28.97
N GLN A 390 -16.31 23.76 27.70
CA GLN A 390 -17.31 24.70 27.21
C GLN A 390 -18.73 24.29 27.65
N GLU A 391 -19.47 25.22 28.23
CA GLU A 391 -20.85 25.01 28.71
C GLU A 391 -21.82 24.64 27.58
N LYS A 392 -21.52 25.06 26.34
CA LYS A 392 -22.28 24.70 25.13
C LYS A 392 -22.28 23.20 24.82
N LEU A 393 -21.43 22.41 25.48
CA LEU A 393 -21.47 20.95 25.36
C LEU A 393 -22.67 20.35 26.12
N ALA A 394 -23.09 21.00 27.20
CA ALA A 394 -24.17 20.53 28.10
C ALA A 394 -25.54 21.08 27.72
N ILE A 395 -25.62 21.99 26.75
CA ILE A 395 -26.90 22.52 26.26
C ILE A 395 -27.25 21.71 25.00
N SER A 396 -27.99 20.62 25.19
CA SER A 396 -28.69 19.94 24.11
C SER A 396 -29.94 20.75 23.75
N ALA A 397 -29.76 21.83 22.99
CA ALA A 397 -30.87 22.58 22.40
C ALA A 397 -31.26 21.99 21.05
#